data_AF-A0A4V2AM36-F1
#
_entry.id   AF-A0A4V2AM36-F1
#
_cell.length_a   1.000
_cell.length_b   1.000
_cell.length_c   1.000
_cell.angle_alpha   90.00
_cell.angle_beta   90.00
_cell.angle_gamma   90.00
#
_symmetry.space_group_name_H-M   'P 1'
#
loop_
_entity.id
_entity.type
_entity.pdbx_description
1 polymer ?
#
loop_
_entity_poly.entity_id
_entity_poly.type
_entity_poly.pdbx_seq_one_letter_code
_entity_poly.pdbx_strand_id
1 'polypeptide(L)'
;QCDADVVGSNSLINEVELCNIYHSAFANMGLKDYALKINSRKLLAALAEVCGGADKMIDITIAIDKLDKIGIEKVKEELLAKNLDATQVSKIESYLNISGSNEEKLAAIETLFAGNGTAQKGIEELSFVLAHTGNVNIGLDLTLARGLNYYTGLIFEVKAPDTVKMGSIGGGGRYDDLTGLFGVPGIPGVGISFGVDRIYDVLEELKLFPASLQAGSQALFFNMGSNESIWQRDFQSERLMSGIWPSQIVCSLTLHAQLQNSHA
;
A
#
# COMPACT_ATOMS: atom_id res chain seq x y z
N GLN A 1 -8.72 2.52 6.88
CA GLN A 1 -8.38 1.86 5.60
C GLN A 1 -9.18 2.53 4.49
N CYS A 2 -8.64 2.53 3.27
CA CYS A 2 -9.35 2.97 2.07
C CYS A 2 -9.02 1.94 0.99
N ASP A 3 -10.03 1.23 0.50
CA ASP A 3 -9.85 0.00 -0.28
C ASP A 3 -10.37 0.18 -1.70
N ALA A 4 -9.73 -0.50 -2.65
CA ALA A 4 -10.14 -0.56 -4.04
C ALA A 4 -9.95 -1.97 -4.60
N ASP A 5 -11.02 -2.54 -5.14
CA ASP A 5 -11.08 -3.92 -5.60
C ASP A 5 -11.69 -4.04 -7.00
N VAL A 6 -11.15 -4.96 -7.79
CA VAL A 6 -11.74 -5.42 -9.06
C VAL A 6 -12.11 -6.89 -8.88
N VAL A 7 -13.39 -7.21 -9.08
CA VAL A 7 -13.92 -8.58 -8.95
C VAL A 7 -14.48 -9.09 -10.27
N GLY A 8 -14.41 -10.40 -10.49
CA GLY A 8 -14.93 -11.08 -11.67
C GLY A 8 -13.99 -11.07 -12.88
N SER A 9 -12.71 -10.72 -12.71
CA SER A 9 -11.74 -10.69 -13.81
C SER A 9 -10.38 -11.30 -13.42
N ASN A 10 -9.89 -12.19 -14.28
CA ASN A 10 -8.55 -12.80 -14.21
C ASN A 10 -7.49 -11.99 -14.97
N SER A 11 -7.86 -10.85 -15.55
CA SER A 11 -6.93 -10.05 -16.35
C SER A 11 -5.89 -9.39 -15.46
N LEU A 12 -4.61 -9.54 -15.82
CA LEU A 12 -3.48 -8.87 -15.15
C LEU A 12 -3.46 -7.36 -15.36
N ILE A 13 -4.30 -6.82 -16.26
CA ILE A 13 -4.47 -5.38 -16.39
C ILE A 13 -4.99 -4.76 -15.08
N ASN A 14 -5.73 -5.53 -14.28
CA ASN A 14 -6.26 -5.05 -13.01
C ASN A 14 -5.11 -4.74 -12.03
N GLU A 15 -4.10 -5.60 -11.95
CA GLU A 15 -2.87 -5.37 -11.19
C GLU A 15 -2.10 -4.15 -11.68
N VAL A 16 -2.00 -3.97 -12.99
CA VAL A 16 -1.37 -2.79 -13.60
C VAL A 16 -2.10 -1.51 -13.18
N GLU A 17 -3.44 -1.49 -13.28
CA GLU A 17 -4.27 -0.35 -12.88
C GLU A 17 -4.17 -0.06 -11.38
N LEU A 18 -4.14 -1.08 -10.53
CA LEU A 18 -4.00 -0.90 -9.07
C LEU A 18 -2.64 -0.31 -8.69
N CYS A 19 -1.56 -0.71 -9.38
CA CYS A 19 -0.25 -0.05 -9.24
C CYS A 19 -0.30 1.43 -9.67
N ASN A 20 -0.99 1.73 -10.77
CA ASN A 20 -1.19 3.10 -11.24
C ASN A 20 -2.04 3.93 -10.26
N ILE A 21 -3.03 3.34 -9.61
CA ILE A 21 -3.85 4.00 -8.57
C ILE A 21 -2.97 4.38 -7.38
N TYR A 22 -2.12 3.46 -6.89
CA TYR A 22 -1.16 3.78 -5.84
C TYR A 22 -0.25 4.95 -6.24
N HIS A 23 0.35 4.86 -7.43
CA HIS A 23 1.25 5.91 -7.92
C HIS A 23 0.56 7.27 -8.04
N SER A 24 -0.61 7.30 -8.65
CA SER A 24 -1.40 8.52 -8.84
C SER A 24 -1.80 9.15 -7.50
N ALA A 25 -2.24 8.33 -6.55
CA ALA A 25 -2.62 8.79 -5.21
C ALA A 25 -1.43 9.43 -4.47
N PHE A 26 -0.28 8.75 -4.41
CA PHE A 26 0.89 9.29 -3.71
C PHE A 26 1.50 10.50 -4.42
N ALA A 27 1.54 10.50 -5.76
CA ALA A 27 1.98 11.65 -6.54
C ALA A 27 1.09 12.89 -6.27
N ASN A 28 -0.23 12.71 -6.18
CA ASN A 28 -1.18 13.78 -5.86
C ASN A 28 -1.03 14.29 -4.42
N MET A 29 -0.57 13.45 -3.48
CA MET A 29 -0.23 13.85 -2.11
C MET A 29 1.18 14.47 -2.00
N GLY A 30 1.92 14.56 -3.10
CA GLY A 30 3.31 15.03 -3.10
C GLY A 30 4.31 14.06 -2.46
N LEU A 31 3.90 12.83 -2.16
CA LEU A 31 4.77 11.81 -1.60
C LEU A 31 5.68 11.24 -2.68
N LYS A 32 6.98 11.51 -2.53
CA LYS A 32 8.05 11.02 -3.42
C LYS A 32 8.82 9.90 -2.73
N ASP A 33 9.58 9.14 -3.51
CA ASP A 33 10.51 8.12 -3.03
C ASP A 33 9.88 7.02 -2.15
N TYR A 34 8.57 6.85 -2.23
CA TYR A 34 7.90 5.68 -1.67
C TYR A 34 8.30 4.44 -2.48
N ALA A 35 8.29 3.27 -1.84
CA ALA A 35 8.63 2.02 -2.50
C ALA A 35 7.38 1.15 -2.67
N LEU A 36 6.92 0.99 -3.92
CA LEU A 36 5.93 -0.02 -4.28
C LEU A 36 6.66 -1.32 -4.59
N LYS A 37 6.42 -2.34 -3.77
CA LYS A 37 7.00 -3.67 -3.89
C LYS A 37 5.95 -4.66 -4.39
N ILE A 38 6.40 -5.59 -5.23
CA ILE A 38 5.57 -6.68 -5.76
C ILE A 38 6.25 -8.02 -5.55
N ASN A 39 5.47 -9.06 -5.30
CA ASN A 39 5.88 -10.45 -5.34
C ASN A 39 4.70 -11.33 -5.77
N SER A 40 4.88 -12.65 -5.83
CA SER A 40 3.83 -13.60 -6.16
C SER A 40 3.75 -14.74 -5.14
N ARG A 41 2.54 -15.04 -4.67
CA ARG A 41 2.26 -16.23 -3.85
C ARG A 41 2.60 -17.52 -4.57
N LYS A 42 2.61 -17.52 -5.91
CA LYS A 42 3.02 -18.66 -6.74
C LYS A 42 4.52 -18.96 -6.62
N LEU A 43 5.37 -17.93 -6.47
CA LEU A 43 6.79 -18.15 -6.20
C LEU A 43 7.02 -18.75 -4.81
N LEU A 44 6.28 -18.26 -3.81
CA LEU A 44 6.36 -18.81 -2.44
C LEU A 44 5.82 -20.25 -2.38
N ALA A 45 4.78 -20.56 -3.17
CA ALA A 45 4.25 -21.92 -3.31
C ALA A 45 5.27 -22.83 -3.99
N ALA A 46 5.88 -22.40 -5.10
CA ALA A 46 6.94 -23.15 -5.77
C ALA A 46 8.16 -23.37 -4.86
N LEU A 47 8.52 -22.38 -4.03
CA LEU A 47 9.57 -22.53 -3.02
C LEU A 47 9.23 -23.62 -1.99
N ALA A 48 7.97 -23.68 -1.55
CA ALA A 48 7.50 -24.73 -0.66
C ALA A 48 7.48 -26.11 -1.34
N GLU A 49 7.04 -26.20 -2.59
CA GLU A 49 7.05 -27.43 -3.39
C GLU A 49 8.47 -28.03 -3.51
N VAL A 50 9.48 -27.21 -3.83
CA VAL A 50 10.87 -27.68 -3.91
C VAL A 50 11.51 -28.01 -2.56
N CYS A 51 10.85 -27.58 -1.47
CA CYS A 51 11.25 -27.81 -0.08
C CYS A 51 10.41 -28.90 0.63
N GLY A 52 9.66 -29.71 -0.12
CA GLY A 52 9.00 -30.90 0.42
C GLY A 52 7.47 -30.85 0.45
N GLY A 53 6.84 -29.74 0.05
CA GLY A 53 5.40 -29.68 -0.14
C GLY A 53 4.73 -28.40 0.33
N ALA A 54 3.43 -28.30 0.04
CA ALA A 54 2.61 -27.12 0.37
C ALA A 54 2.46 -26.89 1.88
N ASP A 55 2.61 -27.93 2.71
CA ASP A 55 2.59 -27.86 4.18
C ASP A 55 3.75 -26.99 4.73
N LYS A 56 4.85 -26.86 3.97
CA LYS A 56 6.00 -26.02 4.34
C LYS A 56 5.77 -24.53 4.12
N MET A 57 4.75 -24.15 3.36
CA MET A 57 4.55 -22.77 2.93
C MET A 57 4.42 -21.79 4.11
N ILE A 58 3.67 -22.17 5.15
CA ILE A 58 3.43 -21.31 6.32
C ILE A 58 4.74 -21.08 7.07
N ASP A 59 5.48 -22.15 7.39
CA ASP A 59 6.74 -22.04 8.13
C ASP A 59 7.79 -21.26 7.33
N ILE A 60 7.90 -21.49 6.02
CA ILE A 60 8.82 -20.75 5.15
C ILE A 60 8.47 -19.26 5.13
N THR A 61 7.20 -18.91 4.91
CA THR A 61 6.80 -17.50 4.80
C THR A 61 6.97 -16.73 6.12
N ILE A 62 6.72 -17.38 7.27
CA ILE A 62 7.00 -16.79 8.60
C ILE A 62 8.50 -16.58 8.81
N ALA A 63 9.34 -17.50 8.37
CA ALA A 63 10.78 -17.37 8.51
C ALA A 63 11.32 -16.21 7.64
N ILE A 64 10.85 -16.11 6.38
CA ILE A 64 11.18 -15.02 5.46
C ILE A 64 10.75 -13.66 6.05
N ASP A 65 9.56 -13.58 6.63
CA ASP A 65 9.04 -12.36 7.25
C ASP A 65 9.94 -11.76 8.33
N LYS A 66 10.70 -12.63 9.01
CA LYS A 66 11.61 -12.24 10.08
C LYS A 66 13.00 -11.87 9.58
N LEU A 67 13.31 -12.05 8.29
CA LEU A 67 14.65 -11.89 7.72
C LEU A 67 15.27 -10.53 8.09
N ASP A 68 14.54 -9.44 7.88
CA ASP A 68 15.00 -8.08 8.20
C ASP A 68 15.31 -7.87 9.69
N LYS A 69 14.66 -8.64 10.57
CA LYS A 69 14.75 -8.49 12.03
C LYS A 69 15.80 -9.40 12.67
N ILE A 70 15.91 -10.64 12.20
CA ILE A 70 16.74 -11.67 12.84
C ILE A 70 17.98 -12.04 12.01
N GLY A 71 18.02 -11.68 10.73
CA GLY A 71 19.11 -11.99 9.81
C GLY A 71 19.07 -13.44 9.29
N ILE A 72 19.81 -13.69 8.21
CA ILE A 72 19.77 -14.96 7.46
C ILE A 72 20.17 -16.18 8.29
N GLU A 73 21.16 -16.06 9.18
CA GLU A 73 21.63 -17.19 10.00
C GLU A 73 20.54 -17.69 10.96
N LYS A 74 19.82 -16.77 11.62
CA LYS A 74 18.71 -17.16 12.51
C LYS A 74 17.50 -17.67 11.74
N VAL A 75 17.27 -17.16 10.52
CA VAL A 75 16.25 -17.73 9.62
C VAL A 75 16.56 -19.18 9.29
N LYS A 76 17.83 -19.51 8.98
CA LYS A 76 18.27 -20.89 8.70
C LYS A 76 18.07 -21.81 9.92
N GLU A 77 18.44 -21.34 11.12
CA GLU A 77 18.19 -22.07 12.37
C GLU A 77 16.69 -22.35 12.59
N GLU A 78 15.83 -21.35 12.37
CA GLU A 78 14.38 -21.49 12.51
C GLU A 78 13.81 -22.51 11.51
N LEU A 79 14.26 -22.47 10.26
CA LEU A 79 13.81 -23.42 9.23
C LEU A 79 14.24 -24.86 9.55
N LEU A 80 15.47 -25.08 10.03
CA LEU A 80 15.93 -26.40 10.47
C LEU A 80 15.06 -26.92 11.64
N ALA A 81 14.71 -26.06 12.60
CA ALA A 81 13.84 -26.41 13.72
C ALA A 81 12.39 -26.76 13.27
N LYS A 82 11.99 -26.36 12.06
CA LYS A 82 10.69 -26.66 11.43
C LYS A 82 10.71 -27.90 10.54
N ASN A 83 11.68 -28.79 10.73
CA ASN A 83 11.83 -30.02 9.97
C ASN A 83 12.05 -29.76 8.47
N LEU A 84 12.80 -28.72 8.13
CA LEU A 84 13.42 -28.61 6.80
C LEU A 84 14.85 -29.16 6.88
N ASP A 85 15.26 -29.90 5.86
CA ASP A 85 16.63 -30.41 5.79
C ASP A 85 17.63 -29.35 5.27
N ALA A 86 18.93 -29.62 5.40
CA ALA A 86 19.98 -28.69 5.00
C ALA A 86 19.95 -28.34 3.49
N THR A 87 19.49 -29.25 2.64
CA THR A 87 19.36 -29.01 1.19
C THR A 87 18.21 -28.04 0.91
N GLN A 88 17.09 -28.21 1.61
CA GLN A 88 15.93 -27.33 1.51
C GLN A 88 16.25 -25.92 2.02
N VAL A 89 16.93 -25.82 3.16
CA VAL A 89 17.39 -24.54 3.72
C VAL A 89 18.36 -23.84 2.77
N SER A 90 19.28 -24.58 2.15
CA SER A 90 20.22 -24.04 1.15
C SER A 90 19.51 -23.47 -0.09
N LYS A 91 18.40 -24.09 -0.54
CA LYS A 91 17.56 -23.54 -1.62
C LYS A 91 16.85 -22.24 -1.21
N ILE A 92 16.30 -22.18 0.00
CA ILE A 92 15.67 -20.97 0.54
C ILE A 92 16.70 -19.85 0.67
N GLU A 93 17.88 -20.14 1.18
CA GLU A 93 18.99 -19.19 1.25
C GLU A 93 19.38 -18.67 -0.14
N SER A 94 19.47 -19.56 -1.14
CA SER A 94 19.74 -19.17 -2.53
C SER A 94 18.65 -18.25 -3.08
N TYR A 95 17.38 -18.54 -2.80
CA TYR A 95 16.25 -17.69 -3.17
C TYR A 95 16.32 -16.30 -2.52
N LEU A 96 16.63 -16.24 -1.23
CA LEU A 96 16.68 -14.99 -0.46
C LEU A 96 17.89 -14.10 -0.81
N ASN A 97 18.97 -14.70 -1.31
CA ASN A 97 20.16 -13.96 -1.73
C ASN A 97 20.05 -13.38 -3.15
N ILE A 98 18.95 -13.66 -3.87
CA ILE A 98 18.69 -13.06 -5.19
C ILE A 98 18.51 -11.55 -5.02
N SER A 99 19.37 -10.79 -5.69
CA SER A 99 19.42 -9.33 -5.64
C SER A 99 19.70 -8.77 -7.04
N GLY A 100 19.59 -7.45 -7.19
CA GLY A 100 19.77 -6.76 -8.48
C GLY A 100 18.49 -6.09 -8.99
N SER A 101 18.49 -5.78 -10.29
CA SER A 101 17.34 -5.22 -11.01
C SER A 101 16.17 -6.21 -11.07
N ASN A 102 15.00 -5.75 -11.49
CA ASN A 102 13.85 -6.65 -11.65
C ASN A 102 14.15 -7.74 -12.69
N GLU A 103 14.83 -7.39 -13.78
CA GLU A 103 15.22 -8.30 -14.85
C GLU A 103 16.22 -9.35 -14.35
N GLU A 104 17.23 -8.94 -13.60
CA GLU A 104 18.22 -9.84 -12.99
C GLU A 104 17.55 -10.80 -12.01
N LYS A 105 16.63 -10.30 -11.17
CA LYS A 105 15.86 -11.12 -10.23
C LYS A 105 14.96 -12.12 -10.94
N LEU A 106 14.24 -11.71 -11.98
CA LEU A 106 13.36 -12.57 -12.79
C LEU A 106 14.17 -13.70 -13.46
N ALA A 107 15.33 -13.39 -14.04
CA ALA A 107 16.20 -14.40 -14.64
C ALA A 107 16.78 -15.39 -13.60
N ALA A 108 17.13 -14.89 -12.41
CA ALA A 108 17.63 -15.72 -11.33
C ALA A 108 16.55 -16.69 -10.79
N ILE A 109 15.31 -16.23 -10.60
CA ILE A 109 14.21 -17.12 -10.15
C ILE A 109 13.80 -18.11 -11.25
N GLU A 110 13.86 -17.72 -12.53
CA GLU A 110 13.61 -18.64 -13.64
C GLU A 110 14.63 -19.78 -13.66
N THR A 111 15.90 -19.45 -13.42
CA THR A 111 16.98 -20.44 -13.31
C THR A 111 16.79 -21.33 -12.07
N LEU A 112 16.48 -20.74 -10.91
CA LEU A 112 16.31 -21.46 -9.65
C LEU A 112 15.14 -22.44 -9.68
N PHE A 113 14.06 -22.09 -10.37
CA PHE A 113 12.83 -22.88 -10.47
C PHE A 113 12.63 -23.52 -11.85
N ALA A 114 13.71 -23.77 -12.59
CA ALA A 114 13.63 -24.38 -13.91
C ALA A 114 12.77 -25.66 -13.92
N GLY A 115 11.72 -25.68 -14.73
CA GLY A 115 10.78 -26.80 -14.84
C GLY A 115 9.63 -26.81 -13.81
N ASN A 116 9.55 -25.84 -12.90
CA ASN A 116 8.40 -25.70 -11.99
C ASN A 116 7.30 -24.83 -12.64
N GLY A 117 6.16 -25.46 -12.98
CA GLY A 117 5.05 -24.78 -13.64
C GLY A 117 4.34 -23.71 -12.78
N THR A 118 4.34 -23.86 -11.45
CA THR A 118 3.78 -22.86 -10.53
C THR A 118 4.65 -21.59 -10.55
N ALA A 119 5.97 -21.74 -10.48
CA ALA A 119 6.92 -20.64 -10.56
C ALA A 119 6.83 -19.94 -11.92
N GLN A 120 6.80 -20.69 -13.02
CA GLN A 120 6.71 -20.14 -14.38
C GLN A 120 5.51 -19.19 -14.53
N LYS A 121 4.32 -19.60 -14.07
CA LYS A 121 3.14 -18.72 -14.06
C LYS A 121 3.35 -17.46 -13.22
N GLY A 122 3.96 -17.59 -12.04
CA GLY A 122 4.28 -16.43 -11.20
C GLY A 122 5.24 -15.46 -11.86
N ILE A 123 6.26 -15.97 -12.56
CA ILE A 123 7.26 -15.19 -13.32
C ILE A 123 6.60 -14.48 -14.51
N GLU A 124 5.75 -15.18 -15.26
CA GLU A 124 4.99 -14.60 -16.37
C GLU A 124 4.11 -13.44 -15.90
N GLU A 125 3.39 -13.62 -14.79
CA GLU A 125 2.51 -12.60 -14.23
C GLU A 125 3.28 -11.37 -13.74
N LEU A 126 4.39 -11.58 -13.02
CA LEU A 126 5.28 -10.51 -12.58
C LEU A 126 5.86 -9.74 -13.77
N SER A 127 6.38 -10.46 -14.77
CA SER A 127 6.96 -9.88 -15.98
C SER A 127 5.93 -9.05 -16.73
N PHE A 128 4.69 -9.55 -16.83
CA PHE A 128 3.59 -8.80 -17.44
C PHE A 128 3.33 -7.48 -16.71
N VAL A 129 3.13 -7.51 -15.39
CA VAL A 129 2.82 -6.28 -14.65
C VAL A 129 3.98 -5.28 -14.73
N LEU A 130 5.21 -5.73 -14.51
CA LEU A 130 6.41 -4.88 -14.58
C LEU A 130 6.61 -4.23 -15.95
N ALA A 131 6.26 -4.92 -17.04
CA ALA A 131 6.37 -4.39 -18.39
C ALA A 131 5.27 -3.37 -18.76
N HIS A 132 4.12 -3.38 -18.06
CA HIS A 132 2.93 -2.59 -18.44
C HIS A 132 2.58 -1.45 -17.47
N THR A 133 3.27 -1.31 -16.34
CA THR A 133 3.04 -0.23 -15.36
C THR A 133 3.70 1.11 -15.71
N GLY A 134 4.36 1.21 -16.87
CA GLY A 134 4.92 2.47 -17.36
C GLY A 134 5.96 3.09 -16.41
N ASN A 135 5.71 4.32 -15.95
CA ASN A 135 6.64 5.09 -15.11
C ASN A 135 6.53 4.79 -13.60
N VAL A 136 5.67 3.85 -13.20
CA VAL A 136 5.57 3.48 -11.78
C VAL A 136 6.84 2.74 -11.37
N ASN A 137 7.55 3.26 -10.37
CA ASN A 137 8.72 2.60 -9.81
C ASN A 137 8.29 1.41 -8.94
N ILE A 138 8.25 0.23 -9.54
CA ILE A 138 7.90 -1.03 -8.86
C ILE A 138 9.16 -1.87 -8.68
N GLY A 139 9.43 -2.29 -7.45
CA GLY A 139 10.51 -3.22 -7.14
C GLY A 139 10.00 -4.63 -6.89
N LEU A 140 10.53 -5.62 -7.60
CA LEU A 140 10.37 -7.03 -7.22
C LEU A 140 11.10 -7.30 -5.90
N ASP A 141 10.35 -7.75 -4.91
CA ASP A 141 10.86 -8.07 -3.58
C ASP A 141 10.51 -9.51 -3.22
N LEU A 142 11.47 -10.42 -3.36
CA LEU A 142 11.29 -11.84 -3.08
C LEU A 142 11.10 -12.13 -1.58
N THR A 143 11.47 -11.17 -0.72
CA THR A 143 11.27 -11.27 0.73
C THR A 143 9.86 -10.85 1.15
N LEU A 144 9.08 -10.24 0.25
CA LEU A 144 7.67 -9.93 0.48
C LEU A 144 6.87 -11.23 0.56
N ALA A 145 6.75 -11.76 1.77
CA ALA A 145 5.97 -12.94 2.11
C ALA A 145 4.75 -12.61 2.99
N ARG A 146 4.63 -11.35 3.43
CA ARG A 146 3.50 -10.81 4.20
C ARG A 146 2.24 -10.76 3.36
N GLY A 147 1.10 -10.82 4.04
CA GLY A 147 -0.20 -10.70 3.42
C GLY A 147 -1.21 -11.61 4.10
N LEU A 148 -2.43 -11.60 3.56
CA LEU A 148 -3.50 -12.44 4.05
C LEU A 148 -3.38 -13.80 3.37
N ASN A 149 -3.65 -14.87 4.13
CA ASN A 149 -3.48 -16.25 3.65
C ASN A 149 -4.38 -16.60 2.46
N TYR A 150 -5.34 -15.76 2.12
CA TYR A 150 -6.25 -15.94 0.98
C TYR A 150 -5.67 -15.46 -0.36
N TYR A 151 -4.50 -14.80 -0.39
CA TYR A 151 -3.90 -14.39 -1.66
C TYR A 151 -3.39 -15.60 -2.45
N THR A 152 -3.73 -15.64 -3.74
CA THR A 152 -3.43 -16.74 -4.67
C THR A 152 -2.44 -16.34 -5.77
N GLY A 153 -2.27 -15.04 -6.02
CA GLY A 153 -1.46 -14.51 -7.12
C GLY A 153 -0.45 -13.45 -6.68
N LEU A 154 -0.38 -12.37 -7.46
CA LEU A 154 0.48 -11.22 -7.16
C LEU A 154 0.07 -10.54 -5.86
N ILE A 155 1.05 -10.08 -5.10
CA ILE A 155 0.89 -9.36 -3.84
C ILE A 155 1.71 -8.08 -3.86
N PHE A 156 1.21 -7.06 -3.18
CA PHE A 156 1.77 -5.71 -3.16
C PHE A 156 2.03 -5.25 -1.73
N GLU A 157 3.10 -4.48 -1.57
CA GLU A 157 3.37 -3.73 -0.35
C GLU A 157 3.89 -2.34 -0.74
N VAL A 158 3.35 -1.30 -0.12
CA VAL A 158 3.87 0.06 -0.23
C VAL A 158 4.58 0.41 1.07
N LYS A 159 5.85 0.79 0.98
CA LYS A 159 6.63 1.32 2.10
C LYS A 159 6.77 2.84 1.95
N ALA A 160 6.76 3.54 3.10
CA ALA A 160 7.12 4.95 3.15
C ALA A 160 8.57 5.15 2.67
N PRO A 161 8.98 6.39 2.33
CA PRO A 161 10.36 6.68 2.01
C PRO A 161 11.30 6.29 3.15
N ASP A 162 12.51 5.84 2.83
CA ASP A 162 13.49 5.35 3.82
C ASP A 162 13.88 6.41 4.88
N THR A 163 13.65 7.68 4.57
CA THR A 163 13.83 8.81 5.50
C THR A 163 12.83 8.81 6.65
N VAL A 164 11.68 8.16 6.48
CA VAL A 164 10.60 8.06 7.45
C VAL A 164 10.55 6.63 7.98
N LYS A 165 10.78 6.46 9.29
CA LYS A 165 10.77 5.13 9.94
C LYS A 165 9.35 4.64 10.21
N MET A 166 8.58 4.46 9.14
CA MET A 166 7.23 3.90 9.17
C MET A 166 7.22 2.51 8.54
N GLY A 167 6.31 1.66 9.02
CA GLY A 167 6.02 0.40 8.34
C GLY A 167 5.33 0.60 7.00
N SER A 168 4.76 -0.47 6.45
CA SER A 168 3.95 -0.40 5.23
C SER A 168 2.79 0.60 5.39
N ILE A 169 2.59 1.42 4.36
CA ILE A 169 1.52 2.42 4.23
C ILE A 169 0.40 1.95 3.28
N GLY A 170 0.56 0.77 2.69
CA GLY A 170 -0.43 0.14 1.83
C GLY A 170 -0.03 -1.27 1.47
N GLY A 171 -1.00 -2.07 1.05
CA GLY A 171 -0.77 -3.41 0.54
C GLY A 171 -1.89 -3.86 -0.39
N GLY A 172 -1.83 -5.12 -0.81
CA GLY A 172 -2.87 -5.68 -1.66
C GLY A 172 -2.45 -7.01 -2.26
N GLY A 173 -3.31 -7.56 -3.11
CA GLY A 173 -3.00 -8.75 -3.88
C GLY A 173 -4.21 -9.39 -4.53
N ARG A 174 -3.93 -10.40 -5.36
CA ARG A 174 -4.91 -11.23 -6.05
C ARG A 174 -5.40 -12.36 -5.16
N TYR A 175 -6.71 -12.55 -5.12
CA TYR A 175 -7.42 -13.56 -4.36
C TYR A 175 -8.48 -14.23 -5.27
N ASP A 176 -8.13 -15.36 -5.87
CA ASP A 176 -9.01 -15.96 -6.88
C ASP A 176 -10.18 -16.76 -6.29
N ASP A 177 -10.10 -17.12 -4.99
CA ASP A 177 -11.07 -18.01 -4.34
C ASP A 177 -11.51 -17.53 -2.93
N LEU A 178 -11.39 -16.23 -2.65
CA LEU A 178 -11.86 -15.67 -1.36
C LEU A 178 -13.37 -15.91 -1.16
N THR A 179 -14.14 -15.75 -2.23
CA THR A 179 -15.59 -15.93 -2.28
C THR A 179 -16.01 -17.40 -2.09
N GLY A 180 -15.13 -18.35 -2.40
CA GLY A 180 -15.30 -19.77 -2.11
C GLY A 180 -15.48 -20.06 -0.62
N LEU A 181 -14.80 -19.30 0.26
CA LEU A 181 -14.96 -19.40 1.73
C LEU A 181 -16.38 -19.04 2.20
N PHE A 182 -17.14 -18.32 1.37
CA PHE A 182 -18.51 -17.89 1.64
C PHE A 182 -19.55 -18.65 0.79
N GLY A 183 -19.15 -19.74 0.14
CA GLY A 183 -20.04 -20.60 -0.64
C GLY A 183 -20.30 -20.12 -2.08
N VAL A 184 -19.53 -19.16 -2.59
CA VAL A 184 -19.64 -18.65 -3.96
C VAL A 184 -18.29 -18.79 -4.68
N PRO A 185 -17.89 -20.01 -5.08
CA PRO A 185 -16.57 -20.26 -5.65
C PRO A 185 -16.40 -19.65 -7.04
N GLY A 186 -15.14 -19.42 -7.42
CA GLY A 186 -14.79 -19.05 -8.80
C GLY A 186 -15.04 -17.59 -9.17
N ILE A 187 -15.18 -16.70 -8.19
CA ILE A 187 -15.18 -15.25 -8.43
C ILE A 187 -13.80 -14.71 -8.07
N PRO A 188 -12.92 -14.47 -9.07
CA PRO A 188 -11.61 -13.94 -8.80
C PRO A 188 -11.68 -12.47 -8.43
N GLY A 189 -10.77 -12.03 -7.58
CA GLY A 189 -10.62 -10.61 -7.25
C GLY A 189 -9.16 -10.21 -7.07
N VAL A 190 -8.92 -8.92 -7.20
CA VAL A 190 -7.65 -8.30 -6.85
C VAL A 190 -7.94 -6.93 -6.26
N GLY A 191 -7.24 -6.60 -5.18
CA GLY A 191 -7.47 -5.34 -4.50
C GLY A 191 -6.26 -4.80 -3.80
N ILE A 192 -6.37 -3.54 -3.42
CA ILE A 192 -5.39 -2.79 -2.64
C ILE A 192 -6.07 -2.06 -1.49
N SER A 193 -5.31 -1.78 -0.44
CA SER A 193 -5.76 -1.03 0.73
C SER A 193 -4.72 0.00 1.14
N PHE A 194 -5.16 1.24 1.28
CA PHE A 194 -4.36 2.34 1.83
C PHE A 194 -4.46 2.37 3.35
N GLY A 195 -3.30 2.37 4.01
CA GLY A 195 -3.17 2.58 5.45
C GLY A 195 -3.27 4.06 5.81
N VAL A 196 -4.48 4.63 5.72
CA VAL A 196 -4.75 6.08 5.85
C VAL A 196 -4.07 6.73 7.06
N ASP A 197 -4.12 6.12 8.24
CA ASP A 197 -3.51 6.68 9.46
C ASP A 197 -1.98 6.77 9.32
N ARG A 198 -1.33 5.73 8.79
CA ARG A 198 0.13 5.75 8.55
C ARG A 198 0.51 6.70 7.43
N ILE A 199 -0.33 6.81 6.41
CA ILE A 199 -0.13 7.80 5.34
C ILE A 199 -0.21 9.21 5.95
N TYR A 200 -1.18 9.48 6.81
CA TYR A 200 -1.30 10.76 7.52
C TYR A 200 -0.01 11.06 8.30
N ASP A 201 0.47 10.13 9.12
CA ASP A 201 1.70 10.31 9.91
C ASP A 201 2.91 10.61 9.01
N VAL A 202 3.05 9.90 7.88
CA VAL A 202 4.12 10.12 6.90
C VAL A 202 4.02 11.51 6.26
N LEU A 203 2.81 11.94 5.87
CA LEU A 203 2.59 13.26 5.29
C LEU A 203 2.85 14.38 6.31
N GLU A 204 2.52 14.16 7.58
CA GLU A 204 2.81 15.10 8.68
C GLU A 204 4.31 15.22 8.92
N GLU A 205 5.04 14.10 9.04
CA GLU A 205 6.49 14.09 9.24
C GLU A 205 7.23 14.77 8.08
N LEU A 206 6.78 14.55 6.85
CA LEU A 206 7.33 15.16 5.64
C LEU A 206 6.77 16.58 5.35
N LYS A 207 5.83 17.08 6.16
CA LYS A 207 5.17 18.39 6.00
C LYS A 207 4.55 18.59 4.61
N LEU A 208 3.91 17.54 4.09
CA LEU A 208 3.29 17.51 2.77
C LEU A 208 1.85 18.03 2.76
N PHE A 209 1.24 18.24 3.93
CA PHE A 209 -0.09 18.85 4.00
C PHE A 209 -0.04 20.32 3.53
N PRO A 210 -0.95 20.73 2.61
CA PRO A 210 -1.01 22.11 2.17
C PRO A 210 -1.39 23.04 3.34
N ALA A 211 -0.78 24.23 3.38
CA ALA A 211 -1.08 25.24 4.39
C ALA A 211 -2.57 25.67 4.41
N SER A 212 -3.29 25.48 3.28
CA SER A 212 -4.72 25.77 3.17
C SER A 212 -5.63 24.83 3.95
N LEU A 213 -5.15 23.68 4.44
CA LEU A 213 -5.91 22.82 5.35
C LEU A 213 -6.20 23.52 6.69
N GLN A 214 -5.40 24.53 7.06
CA GLN A 214 -5.73 25.47 8.12
C GLN A 214 -6.70 26.55 7.61
N ALA A 215 -7.83 26.13 7.03
CA ALA A 215 -8.91 27.04 6.70
C ALA A 215 -9.57 27.52 8.02
N GLY A 216 -8.98 28.54 8.64
CA GLY A 216 -9.60 29.31 9.71
C GLY A 216 -10.70 30.24 9.16
N SER A 217 -11.35 30.99 10.05
CA SER A 217 -12.31 32.01 9.64
C SER A 217 -11.66 32.99 8.65
N GLN A 218 -12.10 32.96 7.39
CA GLN A 218 -11.59 33.84 6.32
C GLN A 218 -12.10 35.28 6.46
N ALA A 219 -13.25 35.45 7.11
CA ALA A 219 -13.82 36.75 7.45
C ALA A 219 -14.40 36.70 8.87
N LEU A 220 -14.05 37.71 9.67
CA LEU A 220 -14.65 37.96 10.98
C LEU A 220 -15.47 39.25 10.92
N PHE A 221 -16.76 39.15 11.24
CA PHE A 221 -17.64 40.31 11.29
C PHE A 221 -17.65 40.87 12.71
N PHE A 222 -17.13 42.09 12.87
CA PHE A 222 -17.20 42.82 14.13
C PHE A 222 -18.59 43.41 14.27
N ASN A 223 -19.35 42.94 15.23
CA ASN A 223 -20.64 43.52 15.55
C ASN A 223 -20.42 44.82 16.35
N MET A 224 -20.82 45.94 15.74
CA MET A 224 -20.62 47.30 16.25
C MET A 224 -21.86 47.85 16.99
N GLY A 225 -22.95 47.07 17.05
CA GLY A 225 -24.22 47.52 17.57
C GLY A 225 -25.42 46.73 17.04
N SER A 226 -26.57 46.93 17.68
CA SER A 226 -27.79 46.17 17.40
C SER A 226 -28.31 46.36 15.97
N ASN A 227 -28.14 47.55 15.40
CA ASN A 227 -28.60 47.87 14.05
C ASN A 227 -27.67 47.26 13.00
N GLU A 228 -26.37 47.33 13.24
CA GLU A 228 -25.30 46.79 12.41
C GLU A 228 -25.35 45.26 12.40
N SER A 229 -25.75 44.63 13.51
CA SER A 229 -25.95 43.18 13.62
C SER A 229 -26.98 42.64 12.62
N ILE A 230 -28.09 43.38 12.43
CA ILE A 230 -29.19 42.97 11.54
C ILE A 230 -28.72 43.06 10.08
N TRP A 231 -28.06 44.17 9.71
CA TRP A 231 -27.47 44.33 8.39
C TRP A 231 -26.41 43.24 8.11
N GLN A 232 -25.55 42.93 9.08
CA GLN A 232 -24.53 41.89 8.95
C GLN A 232 -25.14 40.52 8.69
N ARG A 233 -26.20 40.15 9.41
CA ARG A 233 -26.93 38.89 9.20
C ARG A 233 -27.49 38.80 7.78
N ASP A 234 -28.13 39.87 7.33
CA ASP A 234 -28.80 39.89 6.01
C ASP A 234 -27.75 39.85 4.88
N PHE A 235 -26.65 40.59 5.02
CA PHE A 235 -25.51 40.57 4.09
C PHE A 235 -24.82 39.19 4.02
N GLN A 236 -24.61 38.53 5.17
CA GLN A 236 -24.06 37.17 5.20
C GLN A 236 -24.97 36.18 4.50
N SER A 237 -26.27 36.25 4.75
CA SER A 237 -27.28 35.35 4.16
C SER A 237 -27.33 35.49 2.64
N GLU A 238 -27.31 36.71 2.12
CA GLU A 238 -27.30 36.99 0.67
C GLU A 238 -26.02 36.46 0.00
N ARG A 239 -24.86 36.68 0.62
CA ARG A 239 -23.56 36.22 0.07
C ARG A 239 -23.39 34.70 0.12
N LEU A 240 -23.81 34.05 1.21
CA LEU A 240 -23.84 32.58 1.34
C LEU A 240 -24.74 31.93 0.26
N MET A 241 -25.89 32.53 -0.03
CA MET A 241 -26.83 32.03 -1.04
C MET A 241 -26.38 32.31 -2.48
N SER A 242 -25.61 33.38 -2.71
CA SER A 242 -25.17 33.80 -4.06
C SER A 242 -23.97 33.03 -4.62
N GLY A 243 -23.30 32.18 -3.82
CA GLY A 243 -22.09 31.46 -4.25
C GLY A 243 -20.89 32.37 -4.59
N ILE A 244 -20.98 33.69 -4.37
CA ILE A 244 -19.91 34.66 -4.60
C ILE A 244 -18.77 34.45 -3.59
N TRP A 245 -19.07 33.82 -2.47
CA TRP A 245 -18.08 33.38 -1.48
C TRP A 245 -17.74 31.94 -1.86
N PRO A 246 -16.46 31.59 -2.11
CA PRO A 246 -16.09 30.18 -2.28
C PRO A 246 -16.66 29.44 -1.07
N SER A 247 -17.18 28.23 -1.29
CA SER A 247 -17.95 27.40 -0.35
C SER A 247 -17.23 27.05 0.99
N GLN A 248 -16.16 27.76 1.33
CA GLN A 248 -15.26 27.56 2.46
C GLN A 248 -15.21 28.75 3.45
N ILE A 249 -15.96 29.84 3.26
CA ILE A 249 -15.94 30.92 4.26
C ILE A 249 -16.84 30.58 5.46
N VAL A 250 -16.21 30.20 6.57
CA VAL A 250 -16.84 29.98 7.86
C VAL A 250 -16.90 31.29 8.64
N CYS A 251 -18.10 31.87 8.75
CA CYS A 251 -18.38 33.07 9.55
C CYS A 251 -18.61 32.69 11.02
N SER A 252 -17.90 33.32 11.96
CA SER A 252 -18.16 33.20 13.39
C SER A 252 -18.70 34.51 13.98
N LEU A 253 -19.71 34.41 14.85
CA LEU A 253 -20.32 35.51 15.59
C LEU A 253 -19.98 35.32 17.07
N THR A 254 -18.94 36.00 17.56
CA THR A 254 -18.64 35.98 19.01
C THR A 254 -18.19 37.36 19.49
N LEU A 255 -19.03 37.98 20.32
CA LEU A 255 -18.85 39.34 20.84
C LEU A 255 -18.01 39.44 22.12
N HIS A 256 -17.47 38.34 22.65
CA HIS A 256 -16.99 38.33 24.05
C HIS A 256 -15.56 37.80 24.31
N ALA A 257 -14.75 37.59 23.28
CA ALA A 257 -13.34 37.20 23.47
C ALA A 257 -12.43 37.84 22.40
N GLN A 258 -12.52 39.15 22.24
CA GLN A 258 -11.66 39.88 21.30
C GLN A 258 -10.36 40.29 22.00
N LEU A 259 -9.35 39.42 21.88
CA LEU A 259 -7.90 39.71 21.73
C LEU A 259 -7.00 38.50 22.05
N GLN A 260 -7.53 37.34 22.47
CA GLN A 260 -6.70 36.15 22.73
C GLN A 260 -6.55 35.19 21.54
N ASN A 261 -7.43 35.23 20.54
CA ASN A 261 -7.44 34.26 19.43
C ASN A 261 -6.83 34.77 18.11
N SER A 262 -6.22 35.97 18.06
CA SER A 262 -5.54 36.47 16.85
C SER A 262 -4.03 36.21 16.84
N HIS A 263 -3.51 35.52 17.86
CA HIS A 263 -2.13 35.05 17.97
C HIS A 263 -2.11 33.59 18.43
N ALA A 264 -2.58 32.68 17.59
CA ALA A 264 -2.31 31.24 17.68
C ALA A 264 -2.39 30.64 16.27
#